data_AF-A0AAJ0UFZ9-F1
#
_entry.id   AF-A0AAJ0UFZ9-F1
#
_cell.length_a   1.000
_cell.length_b   1.000
_cell.length_c   1.000
_cell.angle_alpha   90.00
_cell.angle_beta   90.00
_cell.angle_gamma   90.00
#
_symmetry.space_group_name_H-M   'P 1'
#
loop_
_entity.id
_entity.type
_entity.pdbx_description
1 polymer ?
#
loop_
_entity_poly.entity_id
_entity_poly.type
_entity_poly.pdbx_seq_one_letter_code
_entity_poly.pdbx_strand_id
1 'polypeptide(L)'
;MAVTPKPKSTPKPSEAEAEKLIRKGGSIPSEHREQKPASVVLRIPSELLERVDATLAARPIKVPRHQWLLEAIVEKLEQDEV
;
A
#
# COMPACT_ATOMS: atom_id res chain seq x y z
N MET A 1 -29.80 26.56 31.58
CA MET A 1 -29.97 26.06 30.20
C MET A 1 -29.76 27.23 29.25
N ALA A 2 -28.73 27.18 28.40
CA ALA A 2 -28.46 28.24 27.43
C ALA A 2 -29.06 27.85 26.08
N VAL A 3 -30.06 28.60 25.61
CA VAL A 3 -30.64 28.42 24.27
C VAL A 3 -29.92 29.39 23.35
N THR A 4 -29.11 28.85 22.44
CA THR A 4 -28.43 29.65 21.42
C THR A 4 -29.45 30.12 20.36
N PRO A 5 -29.34 31.38 19.89
CA PRO A 5 -30.27 31.91 18.89
C PRO A 5 -30.12 31.15 17.56
N LYS A 6 -31.23 31.04 16.83
CA LYS A 6 -31.31 30.35 15.54
C LYS A 6 -30.35 31.02 14.54
N PRO A 7 -29.47 30.26 13.85
CA PRO A 7 -28.52 30.83 12.90
C PRO A 7 -29.25 31.54 11.75
N LYS A 8 -28.79 32.74 11.39
CA LYS A 8 -29.31 33.48 10.24
C LYS A 8 -29.01 32.71 8.96
N SER A 9 -30.02 32.56 8.10
CA SER A 9 -29.89 31.93 6.78
C SER A 9 -28.80 32.62 5.99
N THR A 10 -27.80 31.87 5.54
CA THR A 10 -26.80 32.35 4.59
C THR A 10 -27.46 32.62 3.23
N PRO A 11 -26.96 33.60 2.46
CA PRO A 11 -27.47 33.90 1.12
C PRO A 11 -27.31 32.68 0.19
N LYS A 12 -28.27 32.53 -0.72
CA LYS A 12 -28.29 31.45 -1.72
C LYS A 12 -27.01 31.58 -2.57
N PRO A 13 -26.19 30.51 -2.71
CA PRO A 13 -24.97 30.58 -3.49
C PRO A 13 -25.30 30.97 -4.94
N SER A 14 -24.46 31.83 -5.50
CA SER A 14 -24.60 32.27 -6.89
C SER A 14 -24.37 31.10 -7.86
N GLU A 15 -24.94 31.21 -9.05
CA GLU A 15 -24.82 30.17 -10.09
C GLU A 15 -23.35 29.86 -10.43
N ALA A 16 -22.49 30.88 -10.39
CA ALA A 16 -21.04 30.73 -10.56
C ALA A 16 -20.34 29.98 -9.42
N GLU A 17 -20.82 30.10 -8.17
CA GLU A 17 -20.30 29.34 -7.03
C GLU A 17 -20.78 27.89 -7.06
N ALA A 18 -22.02 27.67 -7.49
CA ALA A 18 -22.55 26.33 -7.73
C ALA A 18 -21.77 25.62 -8.85
N GLU A 19 -21.45 26.32 -9.93
CA GLU A 19 -20.68 25.78 -11.04
C GLU A 19 -19.24 25.45 -10.65
N LYS A 20 -18.60 26.28 -9.81
CA LYS A 20 -17.30 25.97 -9.20
C LYS A 20 -17.37 24.71 -8.32
N LEU A 21 -18.48 24.51 -7.60
CA LEU A 21 -18.69 23.32 -6.77
C LEU A 21 -18.91 22.06 -7.62
N ILE A 22 -19.67 22.17 -8.71
CA ILE A 22 -19.92 21.07 -9.68
C ILE A 22 -18.64 20.68 -10.41
N ARG A 23 -17.82 21.67 -10.81
CA ARG A 23 -16.49 21.44 -11.42
C ARG A 23 -15.47 20.89 -10.45
N LYS A 24 -15.67 21.10 -9.14
CA LYS A 24 -14.97 20.38 -8.06
C LYS A 24 -15.53 18.96 -7.87
N GLY A 25 -16.27 18.45 -8.86
CA GLY A 25 -16.83 17.10 -8.94
C GLY A 25 -15.89 16.10 -8.32
N GLY A 26 -16.46 15.28 -7.43
CA GLY A 26 -15.73 14.34 -6.59
C GLY A 26 -14.63 13.67 -7.41
N SER A 27 -13.39 13.83 -6.95
CA SER A 27 -12.26 13.09 -7.49
C SER A 27 -12.70 11.64 -7.58
N ILE A 28 -12.76 11.09 -8.80
CA ILE A 28 -12.81 9.64 -8.98
C ILE A 28 -11.63 9.15 -8.16
N PRO A 29 -11.82 8.29 -7.14
CA PRO A 29 -10.69 7.64 -6.50
C PRO A 29 -9.89 7.05 -7.64
N SER A 30 -8.69 7.56 -7.91
CA SER A 30 -7.76 6.81 -8.74
C SER A 30 -7.76 5.43 -8.11
N GLU A 31 -8.03 4.40 -8.91
CA GLU A 31 -7.81 3.04 -8.49
C GLU A 31 -6.31 2.94 -8.19
N HIS A 32 -5.90 3.37 -7.01
CA HIS A 32 -4.75 2.84 -6.34
C HIS A 32 -5.11 1.39 -6.18
N ARG A 33 -4.76 0.62 -7.21
CA ARG A 33 -4.79 -0.83 -7.17
C ARG A 33 -3.78 -1.16 -6.08
N GLU A 34 -4.27 -1.23 -4.85
CA GLU A 34 -3.48 -1.67 -3.72
C GLU A 34 -2.85 -2.97 -4.18
N GLN A 35 -1.52 -2.97 -4.26
CA GLN A 35 -0.77 -4.16 -4.63
C GLN A 35 -0.92 -5.11 -3.46
N LYS A 36 -1.97 -5.93 -3.50
CA LYS A 36 -2.24 -6.91 -2.46
C LYS A 36 -1.17 -8.00 -2.56
N PRO A 37 -0.57 -8.41 -1.43
CA PRO A 37 0.39 -9.50 -1.45
C PRO A 37 -0.30 -10.77 -1.98
N ALA A 38 0.32 -11.40 -2.97
CA ALA A 38 -0.11 -12.69 -3.48
C ALA A 38 0.53 -13.82 -2.65
N SER A 39 -0.28 -14.80 -2.22
CA SER A 39 0.24 -16.00 -1.56
C SER A 39 0.71 -17.00 -2.60
N VAL A 40 1.91 -17.53 -2.44
CA VAL A 40 2.49 -18.55 -3.33
C VAL A 40 2.83 -19.78 -2.49
N VAL A 41 2.34 -20.95 -2.92
CA VAL A 41 2.72 -22.25 -2.34
C VAL A 41 3.84 -22.84 -3.18
N LEU A 42 5.01 -23.02 -2.58
CA LEU A 42 6.23 -23.49 -3.26
C LEU A 42 6.67 -24.83 -2.68
N ARG A 43 7.04 -25.77 -3.56
CA ARG A 43 7.78 -26.98 -3.17
C ARG A 43 9.26 -26.73 -3.47
N ILE A 44 10.08 -26.81 -2.45
CA ILE A 44 11.52 -26.55 -2.52
C ILE A 44 12.23 -27.80 -2.00
N PRO A 45 13.30 -28.28 -2.65
CA PRO A 45 14.14 -29.34 -2.11
C PRO A 45 14.59 -29.03 -0.67
N SER A 46 14.57 -30.04 0.19
CA SER A 46 14.92 -29.92 1.62
C SER A 46 16.33 -29.35 1.80
N GLU A 47 17.27 -29.79 0.99
CA GLU A 47 18.67 -29.40 1.06
C GLU A 47 18.85 -27.90 0.78
N LEU A 48 18.02 -27.34 -0.09
CA LEU A 48 18.05 -25.89 -0.37
C LEU A 48 17.44 -25.09 0.78
N LEU A 49 16.33 -25.56 1.36
CA LEU A 49 15.72 -24.88 2.50
C LEU A 49 16.65 -24.89 3.73
N GLU A 50 17.32 -26.01 4.00
CA GLU A 50 18.31 -26.12 5.07
C GLU A 50 19.48 -25.15 4.89
N ARG A 51 19.97 -24.99 3.66
CA ARG A 51 21.03 -24.01 3.34
C ARG A 51 20.57 -22.57 3.60
N VAL A 52 19.33 -22.24 3.26
CA VAL A 52 18.76 -20.90 3.54
C VAL A 52 18.70 -20.67 5.05
N ASP A 53 18.20 -21.65 5.81
CA ASP A 53 18.07 -21.54 7.25
C ASP A 53 19.42 -21.42 7.97
N ALA A 54 20.41 -22.21 7.57
CA ALA A 54 21.77 -22.11 8.09
C ALA A 54 22.38 -20.73 7.81
N THR A 55 22.16 -20.19 6.62
CA THR A 55 22.64 -18.86 6.22
C THR A 55 22.00 -17.76 7.07
N LEU A 56 20.69 -17.84 7.32
CA LEU A 56 19.97 -16.89 8.16
C LEU A 56 20.40 -16.96 9.62
N ALA A 57 20.66 -18.16 10.14
CA ALA A 57 21.10 -18.37 11.51
C ALA A 57 22.50 -17.79 11.79
N ALA A 58 23.38 -17.79 10.79
CA ALA A 58 24.73 -17.25 10.89
C ALA A 58 24.79 -15.70 10.84
N ARG A 59 23.69 -15.01 10.49
CA ARG A 59 23.68 -13.55 10.38
C ARG A 59 23.74 -12.89 11.76
N PRO A 60 24.52 -11.80 11.92
CA PRO A 60 24.56 -11.05 13.18
C PRO A 60 23.22 -10.35 13.48
N ILE A 61 22.47 -9.98 12.44
CA ILE A 61 21.13 -9.40 12.54
C ILE A 61 20.14 -10.41 11.97
N LYS A 62 19.13 -10.78 12.77
CA LYS A 62 18.10 -11.73 12.34
C LYS A 62 17.17 -11.08 11.32
N VAL A 63 17.05 -11.72 10.16
CA VAL A 63 16.11 -11.36 9.10
C VAL A 63 15.08 -12.49 8.96
N PRO A 64 13.76 -12.19 8.88
CA PRO A 64 12.75 -13.21 8.63
C PRO A 64 13.00 -13.93 7.30
N ARG A 65 12.77 -15.25 7.26
CA ARG A 65 12.93 -16.06 6.04
C ARG A 65 12.17 -15.49 4.84
N HIS A 66 10.94 -15.03 5.07
CA HIS A 66 10.12 -14.39 4.03
C HIS A 66 10.80 -13.14 3.44
N GLN A 67 11.32 -12.26 4.29
CA GLN A 67 12.01 -11.03 3.85
C GLN A 67 13.24 -11.38 3.02
N TRP A 68 14.05 -12.33 3.49
CA TRP A 68 15.25 -12.77 2.78
C TRP A 68 14.92 -13.37 1.40
N LEU A 69 13.85 -14.16 1.30
CA LEU A 69 13.40 -14.71 0.03
C LEU A 69 12.93 -13.62 -0.94
N LEU A 70 12.23 -12.59 -0.46
CA LEU A 70 11.84 -11.45 -1.30
C LEU A 70 13.06 -10.68 -1.80
N GLU A 71 14.03 -10.41 -0.94
CA GLU A 71 15.29 -9.75 -1.32
C GLU A 71 16.02 -10.54 -2.40
N ALA A 72 16.13 -11.87 -2.24
CA ALA A 72 16.76 -12.73 -3.24
C ALA A 72 16.00 -12.75 -4.59
N ILE A 73 14.66 -12.69 -4.57
CA ILE A 73 13.86 -12.57 -5.80
C ILE A 73 14.15 -11.24 -6.49
N VAL A 74 14.13 -10.13 -5.76
CA VAL A 74 14.43 -8.80 -6.31
C VAL A 74 15.84 -8.76 -6.90
N GLU A 75 16.85 -9.21 -6.16
CA GLU A 75 18.24 -9.26 -6.63
C GLU A 75 18.37 -10.07 -7.93
N LYS A 76 17.67 -11.21 -8.02
CA LYS A 76 17.70 -12.04 -9.22
C LYS A 76 17.03 -11.36 -10.42
N LEU A 77 15.91 -10.68 -10.21
CA LEU A 77 15.23 -9.93 -11.27
C LEU A 77 16.08 -8.76 -11.76
N GLU A 78 16.68 -7.99 -10.85
CA GLU A 78 17.57 -6.88 -11.20
C GLU A 78 18.78 -7.34 -12.02
N GLN A 79 19.32 -8.53 -11.75
CA GLN A 79 20.42 -9.11 -12.53
C GLN A 79 20.01 -9.55 -13.94
N ASP A 80 18.77 -10.03 -14.12
CA ASP A 80 18.28 -10.60 -15.38
C ASP A 80 17.67 -9.55 -16.32
N GLU A 81 17.25 -8.39 -15.79
CA GLU A 81 16.67 -7.27 -16.57
C GLU A 81 17.71 -6.34 -17.22
N VAL A 82 19.00 -6.52 -16.91
CA VAL A 82 20.15 -5.76 -17.45
C VAL A 82 20.77 -6.47 -18.64
#